data_AF-A0A391PN44-F1
#
_entry.id   AF-A0A391PN44-F1
#
_cell.length_a   1.000
_cell.length_b   1.000
_cell.length_c   1.000
_cell.angle_alpha   90.00
_cell.angle_beta   90.00
_cell.angle_gamma   90.00
#
_symmetry.space_group_name_H-M   'P 1'
#
loop_
_entity.id
_entity.type
_entity.pdbx_description
1 polymer ?
#
loop_
_entity_poly.entity_id
_entity_poly.type
_entity_poly.pdbx_seq_one_letter_code
_entity_poly.pdbx_strand_id
1 'polypeptide(L)'
;MEPNAVGKRLNNQTNGEEIMTAPESGALTTDFDLMTGIAGKVEVRNEEIRAMLGNFIGQMTAIPPTVWGGAAATRFQDVVSRWNGESMKLHASLQRIAETIRANAAVLSQAADDHAQRIGATGHAI
;
A
#
# COMPACT_ATOMS: atom_id res chain seq x y z
N MET A 1 54.50 52.12 -13.47
CA MET A 1 54.13 51.03 -12.55
C MET A 1 52.67 51.25 -12.23
N GLU A 2 51.77 50.58 -12.94
CA GLU A 2 50.33 50.60 -12.68
C GLU A 2 49.84 49.16 -12.60
N PRO A 3 48.95 48.86 -11.66
CA PRO A 3 47.90 47.90 -11.95
C PRO A 3 46.53 48.45 -11.54
N ASN A 4 45.75 48.74 -12.58
CA ASN A 4 44.30 48.76 -12.63
C ASN A 4 43.74 47.36 -12.34
N ALA A 5 42.84 47.22 -11.36
CA ALA A 5 41.93 46.07 -11.24
C ALA A 5 40.73 46.42 -10.34
N VAL A 6 39.95 47.42 -10.74
CA VAL A 6 38.51 47.41 -10.44
C VAL A 6 37.90 46.31 -11.29
N GLY A 7 37.54 45.19 -10.68
CA GLY A 7 36.81 44.15 -11.40
C GLY A 7 36.91 42.75 -10.81
N LYS A 8 35.77 42.32 -10.28
CA LYS A 8 35.28 40.94 -10.19
C LYS A 8 35.60 40.16 -8.90
N ARG A 9 34.48 39.95 -8.18
CA ARG A 9 34.08 38.78 -7.38
C ARG A 9 34.28 38.87 -5.87
N LEU A 10 33.55 39.80 -5.27
CA LEU A 10 32.62 39.43 -4.19
C LEU A 10 31.84 38.18 -4.63
N ASN A 11 32.13 37.01 -4.05
CA ASN A 11 31.12 36.03 -3.64
C ASN A 11 31.82 34.89 -2.89
N ASN A 12 32.25 35.16 -1.66
CA ASN A 12 32.60 34.09 -0.74
C ASN A 12 31.47 33.96 0.28
N GLN A 13 30.91 32.74 0.38
CA GLN A 13 30.14 32.24 1.50
C GLN A 13 29.00 33.14 2.03
N THR A 14 27.80 32.91 1.51
CA THR A 14 26.61 32.75 2.37
C THR A 14 25.84 31.55 1.85
N ASN A 15 26.40 30.38 2.15
CA ASN A 15 25.65 29.14 2.23
C ASN A 15 24.77 29.27 3.48
N GLY A 16 23.46 29.48 3.32
CA GLY A 16 22.59 29.64 4.49
C GLY A 16 21.09 29.82 4.26
N GLU A 17 20.56 29.71 3.04
CA GLU A 17 19.11 29.85 2.79
C GLU A 17 18.55 28.79 1.82
N GLU A 18 19.05 27.56 1.91
CA GLU A 18 18.34 26.39 1.38
C GLU A 18 18.10 25.40 2.52
N ILE A 19 17.38 25.85 3.54
CA ILE A 19 16.87 24.95 4.58
C ILE A 19 15.65 24.23 4.00
N MET A 20 15.94 23.19 3.23
CA MET A 20 15.22 21.93 3.14
C MET A 20 13.83 21.92 3.82
N THR A 21 12.77 22.31 3.10
CA THR A 21 11.39 22.21 3.63
C THR A 21 10.37 21.62 2.64
N ALA A 22 10.80 21.05 1.50
CA ALA A 22 9.86 20.59 0.47
C ALA A 22 10.08 19.23 -0.22
N PRO A 23 11.16 18.45 -0.03
CA PRO A 23 11.25 17.12 -0.64
C PRO A 23 10.71 15.98 0.26
N GLU A 24 10.89 16.04 1.59
CA GLU A 24 10.46 14.96 2.50
C GLU A 24 8.93 14.79 2.55
N SER A 25 8.16 15.88 2.67
CA SER A 25 6.70 15.83 2.77
C SER A 25 6.04 15.28 1.51
N GLY A 26 6.61 15.59 0.33
CA GLY A 26 6.15 15.04 -0.95
C GLY A 26 6.48 13.55 -1.10
N ALA A 27 7.63 13.12 -0.59
CA ALA A 27 8.00 11.70 -0.57
C ALA A 27 7.09 10.88 0.35
N LEU A 28 6.77 11.38 1.55
CA LEU A 28 5.88 10.72 2.51
C LEU A 28 4.44 10.60 1.99
N THR A 29 3.92 11.68 1.39
CA THR A 29 2.59 11.66 0.75
C THR A 29 2.53 10.60 -0.34
N THR A 30 3.56 10.52 -1.17
CA THR A 30 3.66 9.50 -2.23
C THR A 30 3.70 8.08 -1.65
N ASP A 31 4.38 7.87 -0.52
CA ASP A 31 4.46 6.57 0.15
C ASP A 31 3.10 6.14 0.74
N PHE A 32 2.33 7.08 1.32
CA PHE A 32 0.98 6.79 1.81
C PHE A 32 -0.01 6.45 0.70
N ASP A 33 0.06 7.16 -0.43
CA ASP A 33 -0.74 6.85 -1.62
C ASP A 33 -0.39 5.46 -2.17
N LEU A 34 0.90 5.08 -2.16
CA LEU A 34 1.36 3.74 -2.52
C LEU A 34 0.81 2.68 -1.56
N MET A 35 0.89 2.91 -0.25
CA MET A 35 0.35 1.99 0.77
C MET A 35 -1.15 1.75 0.55
N THR A 36 -1.92 2.81 0.33
CA THR A 36 -3.36 2.73 0.06
C THR A 36 -3.64 2.00 -1.25
N GLY A 37 -2.88 2.29 -2.31
CA GLY A 37 -3.00 1.63 -3.60
C GLY A 37 -2.67 0.13 -3.55
N ILE A 38 -1.66 -0.27 -2.78
CA ILE A 38 -1.31 -1.68 -2.57
C ILE A 38 -2.42 -2.41 -1.82
N ALA A 39 -2.98 -1.82 -0.76
CA ALA A 39 -4.10 -2.39 -0.02
C ALA A 39 -5.32 -2.63 -0.94
N GLY A 40 -5.66 -1.66 -1.79
CA GLY A 40 -6.74 -1.82 -2.78
C GLY A 40 -6.48 -2.94 -3.79
N LYS A 41 -5.25 -3.08 -4.30
CA LYS A 41 -4.87 -4.18 -5.22
C LYS A 41 -5.04 -5.56 -4.57
N VAL A 42 -4.73 -5.68 -3.28
CA VAL A 42 -4.91 -6.92 -2.51
C VAL A 42 -6.39 -7.29 -2.42
N GLU A 43 -7.26 -6.31 -2.13
CA GLU A 43 -8.71 -6.53 -2.06
C GLU A 43 -9.31 -6.96 -3.41
N VAL A 44 -8.94 -6.28 -4.50
CA VAL A 44 -9.40 -6.64 -5.85
C VAL A 44 -9.01 -8.08 -6.20
N ARG A 45 -7.75 -8.47 -5.97
CA ARG A 45 -7.28 -9.81 -6.27
C ARG A 45 -8.01 -10.88 -5.46
N ASN A 46 -8.31 -10.56 -4.21
CA ASN A 46 -9.02 -11.43 -3.29
C ASN A 46 -10.47 -11.68 -3.75
N GLU A 47 -11.18 -10.66 -4.23
CA GLU A 47 -12.52 -10.82 -4.78
C GLU A 47 -12.55 -11.60 -6.11
N GLU A 48 -11.57 -11.39 -6.99
CA GLU A 48 -11.45 -12.18 -8.22
C GLU A 48 -11.23 -13.68 -7.93
N ILE A 49 -10.41 -14.02 -6.93
CA ILE A 49 -10.21 -15.41 -6.50
C ILE A 49 -11.55 -16.00 -6.03
N ARG A 50 -12.33 -15.25 -5.24
CA ARG A 50 -13.66 -15.71 -4.79
C ARG A 50 -14.62 -15.93 -5.97
N ALA A 51 -14.64 -15.01 -6.93
CA ALA A 51 -15.51 -15.10 -8.10
C ALA A 51 -15.18 -16.34 -8.96
N MET A 52 -13.89 -16.56 -9.25
CA MET A 52 -13.44 -17.74 -10.00
C MET A 52 -13.84 -19.05 -9.32
N LEU A 53 -13.74 -19.11 -7.98
CA LEU A 53 -14.12 -20.29 -7.20
C LEU A 53 -15.62 -20.53 -7.18
N GLY A 54 -16.41 -19.48 -6.97
CA GLY A 54 -17.87 -19.58 -7.04
C GLY A 54 -18.33 -20.13 -8.39
N ASN A 55 -17.74 -19.63 -9.47
CA ASN A 55 -18.00 -20.09 -10.83
C ASN A 55 -17.60 -21.57 -11.03
N PHE A 56 -16.40 -21.96 -10.60
CA PHE A 56 -15.93 -23.34 -10.71
C PHE A 56 -16.81 -24.34 -9.94
N ILE A 57 -17.17 -24.01 -8.69
CA ILE A 57 -18.07 -24.82 -7.87
C ILE A 57 -19.44 -24.94 -8.54
N GLY A 58 -20.00 -23.83 -9.02
CA GLY A 58 -21.30 -23.84 -9.71
C GLY A 58 -21.31 -24.70 -10.97
N GLN A 59 -20.23 -24.65 -11.77
CA GLN A 59 -20.12 -25.50 -12.96
C GLN A 59 -20.06 -26.98 -12.61
N MET A 60 -19.39 -27.35 -11.52
CA MET A 60 -19.25 -28.75 -11.13
C MET A 60 -20.45 -29.33 -10.40
N THR A 61 -21.16 -28.54 -9.60
CA THR A 61 -22.43 -28.97 -9.00
C THR A 61 -23.54 -29.11 -10.04
N ALA A 62 -23.41 -28.43 -11.18
CA ALA A 62 -24.32 -28.57 -12.32
C ALA A 62 -24.08 -29.85 -13.14
N ILE A 63 -22.99 -30.60 -12.91
CA ILE A 63 -22.74 -31.86 -13.62
C ILE A 63 -23.73 -32.93 -13.12
N PRO A 64 -24.48 -33.59 -14.02
CA PRO A 64 -25.45 -34.60 -13.62
C PRO A 64 -24.80 -35.78 -12.87
N PRO A 65 -25.46 -36.34 -11.84
CA PRO A 65 -24.97 -37.51 -11.10
C PRO A 65 -24.76 -38.75 -11.99
N THR A 66 -25.44 -38.79 -13.14
CA THR A 66 -25.29 -39.83 -14.16
C THR A 66 -23.93 -39.79 -14.86
N VAL A 67 -23.26 -38.63 -14.84
CA VAL A 67 -21.91 -38.40 -15.41
C VAL A 67 -20.84 -38.47 -14.31
N TRP A 68 -21.17 -37.98 -13.11
CA TRP A 68 -20.30 -38.06 -11.92
C TRP A 68 -21.01 -38.72 -10.75
N GLY A 69 -20.89 -40.05 -10.68
CA GLY A 69 -21.44 -40.85 -9.59
C GLY A 69 -20.36 -41.51 -8.72
N GLY A 70 -20.73 -41.86 -7.49
CA GLY A 70 -19.93 -42.72 -6.61
C GLY A 70 -18.72 -42.03 -5.96
N ALA A 71 -17.66 -42.81 -5.69
CA ALA A 71 -16.54 -42.38 -4.86
C ALA A 71 -15.77 -41.16 -5.42
N ALA A 72 -15.74 -40.97 -6.74
CA ALA A 72 -15.08 -39.82 -7.36
C ALA A 72 -15.78 -38.50 -7.03
N ALA A 73 -17.13 -38.50 -7.01
CA ALA A 73 -17.91 -37.32 -6.65
C ALA A 73 -17.69 -36.92 -5.18
N THR A 74 -17.66 -37.89 -4.26
CA THR A 74 -17.39 -37.63 -2.84
C THR A 74 -15.99 -37.06 -2.62
N ARG A 75 -14.95 -37.67 -3.22
CA ARG A 75 -13.58 -37.17 -3.09
C ARG A 75 -13.41 -35.77 -3.66
N PHE A 76 -14.12 -35.49 -4.75
CA PHE A 76 -14.11 -34.17 -5.33
C PHE A 76 -14.77 -33.13 -4.39
N GLN A 77 -15.92 -33.44 -3.80
CA GLN A 77 -16.57 -32.59 -2.80
C GLN A 77 -15.66 -32.31 -1.59
N ASP A 78 -14.93 -33.32 -1.11
CA ASP A 78 -13.96 -33.17 -0.02
C ASP A 78 -12.86 -32.14 -0.38
N VAL A 79 -12.32 -32.21 -1.60
CA VAL A 79 -11.30 -31.27 -2.10
C VAL A 79 -11.87 -29.86 -2.22
N VAL A 80 -13.07 -29.70 -2.78
CA VAL A 80 -13.75 -28.41 -2.91
C VAL A 80 -13.98 -27.77 -1.55
N SER A 81 -14.48 -28.54 -0.58
CA SER A 81 -14.74 -28.06 0.78
C SER A 81 -13.45 -27.59 1.47
N ARG A 82 -12.38 -28.40 1.40
CA ARG A 82 -11.08 -28.04 1.97
C ARG A 82 -10.50 -26.79 1.32
N TRP A 83 -10.51 -26.74 -0.01
CA TRP A 83 -10.00 -25.59 -0.75
C TRP A 83 -10.79 -24.31 -0.46
N ASN A 84 -12.12 -24.40 -0.34
CA ASN A 84 -12.96 -23.27 0.06
C ASN A 84 -12.56 -22.76 1.45
N GLY A 85 -12.35 -23.66 2.41
CA GLY A 85 -11.85 -23.31 3.74
C GLY A 85 -10.49 -22.61 3.70
N GLU A 86 -9.54 -23.11 2.92
CA GLU A 86 -8.23 -22.47 2.76
C GLU A 86 -8.33 -21.10 2.07
N SER A 87 -9.24 -20.95 1.10
CA SER A 87 -9.50 -19.68 0.42
C SER A 87 -10.09 -18.64 1.38
N MET A 88 -10.99 -19.04 2.28
CA MET A 88 -11.51 -18.15 3.34
C MET A 88 -10.42 -17.72 4.33
N LYS A 89 -9.49 -18.61 4.67
CA LYS A 89 -8.33 -18.26 5.52
C LYS A 89 -7.39 -17.28 4.83
N LEU A 90 -7.11 -17.49 3.55
CA LEU A 90 -6.32 -16.57 2.73
C LEU A 90 -7.00 -15.21 2.67
N HIS A 91 -8.30 -15.17 2.38
CA HIS A 91 -9.11 -13.95 2.38
C HIS A 91 -8.99 -13.17 3.69
N ALA A 92 -9.26 -13.83 4.82
CA ALA A 92 -9.19 -13.19 6.13
C ALA A 92 -7.78 -12.66 6.43
N SER A 93 -6.74 -13.34 5.92
CA SER A 93 -5.35 -12.91 6.09
C SER A 93 -5.01 -11.70 5.23
N LEU A 94 -5.41 -11.71 3.95
CA LEU A 94 -5.21 -10.59 3.03
C LEU A 94 -5.99 -9.34 3.47
N GLN A 95 -7.24 -9.50 3.93
CA GLN A 95 -8.03 -8.41 4.50
C GLN A 95 -7.35 -7.83 5.74
N ARG A 96 -6.81 -8.68 6.63
CA ARG A 96 -6.07 -8.22 7.81
C ARG A 96 -4.80 -7.45 7.40
N ILE A 97 -4.08 -7.90 6.39
CA ILE A 97 -2.89 -7.20 5.87
C ILE A 97 -3.28 -5.83 5.31
N ALA A 98 -4.34 -5.74 4.51
CA ALA A 98 -4.84 -4.47 3.98
C ALA A 98 -5.23 -3.50 5.11
N GLU A 99 -5.91 -4.00 6.15
CA GLU A 99 -6.24 -3.21 7.33
C GLU A 99 -5.00 -2.73 8.10
N THR A 100 -4.01 -3.60 8.31
CA THR A 100 -2.74 -3.20 8.93
C THR A 100 -2.04 -2.11 8.12
N ILE A 101 -2.02 -2.21 6.79
CA ILE A 101 -1.39 -1.19 5.93
C ILE A 101 -2.13 0.15 6.07
N ARG A 102 -3.46 0.17 6.07
CA ARG A 102 -4.26 1.39 6.28
C ARG A 102 -4.01 2.01 7.65
N ALA A 103 -4.02 1.21 8.70
CA ALA A 103 -3.76 1.66 10.05
C ALA A 103 -2.35 2.28 10.17
N ASN A 104 -1.35 1.64 9.56
CA ASN A 104 0.02 2.16 9.52
C ASN A 104 0.08 3.50 8.78
N ALA A 105 -0.55 3.63 7.62
CA ALA A 105 -0.59 4.88 6.87
C ALA A 105 -1.23 6.02 7.69
N ALA A 106 -2.34 5.75 8.39
CA ALA A 106 -2.99 6.75 9.24
C ALA A 106 -2.10 7.20 10.41
N VAL A 107 -1.44 6.26 11.10
CA VAL A 107 -0.52 6.56 12.21
C VAL A 107 0.67 7.39 11.73
N LEU A 108 1.26 7.00 10.58
CA LEU A 108 2.42 7.71 10.03
C LEU A 108 2.05 9.11 9.52
N SER A 109 0.87 9.28 8.91
CA SER A 109 0.36 10.59 8.51
C SER A 109 0.18 11.51 9.72
N GLN A 110 -0.44 11.02 10.79
CA GLN A 110 -0.61 11.81 12.01
C GLN A 110 0.73 12.23 12.63
N ALA A 111 1.71 11.31 12.66
CA ALA A 111 3.05 11.62 13.16
C ALA A 111 3.77 12.67 12.30
N ALA A 112 3.56 12.66 10.98
CA ALA A 112 4.10 13.65 10.07
C ALA A 112 3.46 15.04 10.31
N ASP A 113 2.14 15.10 10.49
CA ASP A 113 1.41 16.34 10.77
C ASP A 113 1.85 16.96 12.11
N ASP A 114 1.95 16.15 13.16
CA ASP A 114 2.43 16.59 14.48
C ASP A 114 3.86 17.14 14.40
N HIS A 115 4.73 16.50 13.60
CA HIS A 115 6.10 16.96 13.40
C HIS A 115 6.14 18.30 12.65
N ALA A 116 5.35 18.45 11.59
CA ALA A 116 5.25 19.68 10.81
C ALA A 116 4.75 20.86 11.67
N GLN A 117 3.74 20.62 12.53
CA GLN A 117 3.23 21.64 13.45
C GLN A 117 4.29 22.11 14.45
N ARG A 118 5.09 21.18 15.00
CA ARG A 118 6.18 21.51 15.94
C ARG A 118 7.27 22.34 15.25
N ILE A 119 7.67 21.96 14.04
CA ILE A 119 8.66 22.74 13.26
C ILE A 119 8.10 24.16 12.99
N GLY A 120 6.86 24.26 12.53
CA GLY A 120 6.21 25.55 12.28
C GLY A 120 6.11 26.44 13.53
N ALA A 121 5.85 25.85 14.69
CA ALA A 121 5.82 26.55 15.96
C ALA A 121 7.22 27.04 16.40
N THR A 122 8.27 26.25 16.16
CA THR A 122 9.66 26.69 16.44
C THR A 122 10.16 27.76 15.47
N GLY A 123 9.75 27.72 14.20
CA GLY A 123 10.11 28.72 13.19
C GLY A 123 9.42 30.08 13.37
N HIS A 124 8.28 30.13 14.08
CA HIS A 124 7.61 31.38 14.47
C HIS A 124 8.18 32.01 15.76
N ALA A 125 9.05 31.30 16.49
CA ALA A 125 9.58 31.73 17.79
C ALA A 125 10.99 32.36 17.73
N ILE A 126 11.52 32.56 16.51
CA ILE A 126 12.80 33.22 16.22
C ILE A 126 12.59 34.44 15.33
#